data_AF-M0MNB7-F1
#
_entry.id   AF-M0MNB7-F1
#
_cell.length_a   1.000
_cell.length_b   1.000
_cell.length_c   1.000
_cell.angle_alpha   90.00
_cell.angle_beta   90.00
_cell.angle_gamma   90.00
#
_symmetry.space_group_name_H-M   'P 1'
#
loop_
_entity.id
_entity.type
_entity.pdbx_description
1 polymer ?
#
loop_
_entity_poly.entity_id
_entity_poly.type
_entity_poly.pdbx_seq_one_letter_code
_entity_poly.pdbx_strand_id
1 'polypeptide(L)'
;MVEDRITDGTRIAQLLSSELDGREDGPFASVAVTNADTDVEPTAEGARAYDVALVLAADGTDADSGEAGDGDGEKRRTRIARAFVHEDRAHLEFEVEQDLAAERAGAVELRVRPKATQPPRTLVFVESGAEVKRVTDVVRAVVDARLVEGDGDA
;
A
#
# COMPACT_ATOMS: atom_id res chain seq x y z
N MET A 1 18.98 28.22 -5.19
CA MET A 1 18.90 26.88 -4.58
C MET A 1 17.57 26.32 -5.03
N VAL A 2 17.59 25.40 -5.99
CA VAL A 2 16.40 24.61 -6.33
C VAL A 2 16.36 23.55 -5.25
N GLU A 3 15.29 23.50 -4.45
CA GLU A 3 15.11 22.40 -3.52
C GLU A 3 15.03 21.12 -4.37
N ASP A 4 15.89 20.14 -4.11
CA ASP A 4 15.91 18.82 -4.76
C ASP A 4 14.58 18.10 -4.51
N ARG A 5 13.52 18.53 -5.21
CA ARG A 5 12.20 17.92 -5.15
C ARG A 5 12.24 16.72 -6.07
N ILE A 6 12.21 15.54 -5.47
CA ILE A 6 12.07 14.29 -6.20
C ILE A 6 10.67 14.28 -6.81
N THR A 7 10.59 14.47 -8.14
CA THR A 7 9.37 14.37 -8.95
C THR A 7 9.42 13.22 -9.95
N ASP A 8 10.51 12.47 -10.01
CA ASP A 8 10.61 11.27 -10.83
C ASP A 8 9.72 10.17 -10.25
N GLY A 9 8.76 9.68 -11.03
CA GLY A 9 7.74 8.76 -10.52
C GLY A 9 8.31 7.41 -10.06
N THR A 10 9.32 6.89 -10.75
CA THR A 10 10.03 5.67 -10.32
C THR A 10 10.72 5.89 -8.97
N ARG A 11 11.41 7.03 -8.80
CA ARG A 11 12.08 7.36 -7.56
C ARG A 11 11.09 7.58 -6.42
N ILE A 12 9.95 8.20 -6.68
CA ILE A 12 8.85 8.34 -5.71
C ILE A 12 8.36 6.97 -5.27
N ALA A 13 8.10 6.05 -6.21
CA ALA A 13 7.60 4.71 -5.88
C ALA A 13 8.62 3.88 -5.07
N GLN A 14 9.91 4.02 -5.36
CA GLN A 14 10.99 3.40 -4.58
C GLN A 14 11.06 3.94 -3.15
N LEU A 15 10.95 5.26 -2.99
CA LEU A 15 10.90 5.86 -1.65
C LEU A 15 9.69 5.34 -0.87
N LEU A 16 8.53 5.28 -1.52
CA LEU A 16 7.33 4.73 -0.91
C LEU A 16 7.50 3.26 -0.54
N SER A 17 8.08 2.42 -1.41
CA SER A 17 8.30 1.01 -1.07
C SER A 17 9.23 0.86 0.12
N SER A 18 10.30 1.66 0.21
CA SER A 18 11.21 1.65 1.37
C SER A 18 10.51 2.11 2.65
N GLU A 19 9.58 3.05 2.57
CA GLU A 19 8.80 3.52 3.73
C GLU A 19 7.79 2.48 4.22
N LEU A 20 7.23 1.67 3.31
CA LEU A 20 6.29 0.61 3.64
C LEU A 20 6.99 -0.66 4.15
N ASP A 21 8.15 -1.01 3.61
CA ASP A 21 8.92 -2.22 3.96
C ASP A 21 9.84 -2.02 5.18
N GLY A 22 10.39 -0.81 5.36
CA GLY A 22 11.40 -0.51 6.39
C GLY A 22 10.89 -0.44 7.83
N ARG A 23 9.68 -0.91 8.13
CA ARG A 23 9.09 -0.83 9.47
C ARG A 23 8.66 -2.20 9.97
N GLU A 24 9.66 -2.98 10.38
CA GLU A 24 9.49 -4.27 11.07
C GLU A 24 8.81 -4.11 12.44
N ASP A 25 8.80 -2.90 13.02
CA ASP A 25 8.17 -2.57 14.30
C ASP A 25 7.08 -1.47 14.18
N GLY A 26 5.84 -1.79 14.57
CA GLY A 26 4.73 -0.84 14.69
C GLY A 26 3.55 -1.10 13.73
N PRO A 27 2.74 -0.10 13.36
CA PRO A 27 1.50 -0.29 12.59
C PRO A 27 1.68 -0.84 11.16
N PHE A 28 2.93 -0.90 10.68
CA PHE A 28 3.30 -1.47 9.39
C PHE A 28 3.90 -2.87 9.49
N ALA A 29 4.02 -3.45 10.69
CA ALA A 29 4.49 -4.82 10.87
C ALA A 29 3.59 -5.85 10.13
N SER A 30 2.32 -5.49 9.91
CA SER A 30 1.36 -6.26 9.13
C SER A 30 1.29 -5.82 7.66
N VAL A 31 2.20 -5.00 7.14
CA VAL A 31 2.19 -4.52 5.75
C VAL A 31 3.38 -5.10 5.00
N ALA A 32 3.16 -5.54 3.77
CA ALA A 32 4.21 -6.01 2.89
C ALA A 32 4.06 -5.44 1.48
N VAL A 33 5.20 -5.11 0.87
CA VAL A 33 5.30 -4.89 -0.57
C VAL A 33 5.46 -6.25 -1.25
N THR A 34 4.61 -6.52 -2.25
CA THR A 34 4.54 -7.81 -2.94
C THR A 34 4.47 -7.61 -4.45
N ASN A 35 4.83 -8.65 -5.21
CA ASN A 35 4.79 -8.62 -6.68
C ASN A 35 5.55 -7.41 -7.28
N ALA A 36 6.68 -7.01 -6.70
CA ALA A 36 7.42 -5.84 -7.16
C ALA A 36 8.10 -6.11 -8.51
N ASP A 37 7.92 -5.18 -9.44
CA ASP A 37 8.65 -5.07 -10.69
C ASP A 37 9.74 -4.00 -10.53
N THR A 38 10.99 -4.45 -10.37
CA THR A 38 12.15 -3.59 -10.12
C THR A 38 12.62 -2.83 -11.36
N ASP A 39 12.19 -3.29 -12.53
CA ASP A 39 12.61 -2.78 -13.83
C ASP A 39 11.44 -2.09 -14.55
N VAL A 40 10.40 -1.73 -13.79
CA VAL A 40 9.19 -1.09 -14.32
C VAL A 40 9.53 0.21 -15.05
N GLU A 41 9.11 0.28 -16.32
CA GLU A 41 9.22 1.48 -17.13
C GLU A 41 7.96 2.34 -16.98
N PRO A 42 8.06 3.63 -16.61
CA PRO A 42 6.91 4.50 -16.46
C PRO A 42 6.11 4.68 -17.75
N THR A 43 4.79 4.83 -17.62
CA THR A 43 3.91 5.11 -18.76
C THR A 43 2.94 6.25 -18.43
N ALA A 44 2.38 6.87 -19.46
CA ALA A 44 1.37 7.92 -19.30
C ALA A 44 0.12 7.42 -18.55
N GLU A 45 -0.26 6.15 -18.72
CA GLU A 45 -1.39 5.52 -18.03
C GLU A 45 -1.04 5.00 -16.63
N GLY A 46 0.26 4.92 -16.32
CA GLY A 46 0.79 4.35 -15.08
C GLY A 46 1.13 2.87 -15.27
N ALA A 47 2.41 2.52 -15.12
CA ALA A 47 2.84 1.12 -15.12
C ALA A 47 2.79 0.56 -13.70
N ARG A 48 2.28 -0.66 -13.52
CA ARG A 48 2.15 -1.27 -12.18
C ARG A 48 3.52 -1.64 -11.64
N ALA A 49 3.94 -0.99 -10.57
CA ALA A 49 5.22 -1.24 -9.91
C ALA A 49 5.12 -2.38 -8.89
N TYR A 50 4.17 -2.33 -7.96
CA TYR A 50 4.03 -3.35 -6.91
C TYR A 50 2.63 -3.34 -6.28
N ASP A 51 2.33 -4.40 -5.54
CA ASP A 51 1.12 -4.53 -4.74
C ASP A 51 1.45 -4.31 -3.26
N VAL A 52 0.57 -3.64 -2.52
CA VAL A 52 0.65 -3.47 -1.07
C VAL A 52 -0.37 -4.40 -0.43
N ALA A 53 0.10 -5.27 0.46
CA ALA A 53 -0.72 -6.29 1.11
C ALA A 53 -0.67 -6.17 2.63
N LEU A 54 -1.81 -6.41 3.26
CA LEU A 54 -1.90 -6.70 4.68
C LEU A 54 -1.54 -8.19 4.89
N VAL A 55 -0.65 -8.46 5.84
CA VAL A 55 -0.14 -9.77 6.23
C VAL A 55 -0.58 -10.04 7.66
N LEU A 56 -1.53 -10.96 7.83
CA LEU A 56 -2.01 -11.39 9.13
C LEU A 56 -1.54 -12.82 9.40
N ALA A 57 -1.40 -13.18 10.67
CA ALA A 57 -1.30 -14.58 11.04
C ALA A 57 -2.57 -15.30 10.53
N ALA A 58 -2.43 -16.46 9.89
CA ALA A 58 -3.61 -17.28 9.65
C ALA A 58 -4.18 -17.72 11.00
N ASP A 59 -5.51 -17.61 11.15
CA ASP A 59 -6.22 -18.35 12.18
C ASP A 59 -5.82 -19.81 12.07
N GLY A 60 -5.18 -20.32 13.12
CA GLY A 60 -4.68 -21.69 13.19
C GLY A 60 -5.81 -22.72 13.24
N THR A 61 -6.57 -22.85 12.16
CA THR A 61 -7.57 -23.90 11.98
C THR A 61 -6.98 -24.98 11.08
N ASP A 62 -6.12 -25.80 11.69
CA ASP A 62 -6.07 -27.25 11.55
C ASP A 62 -4.80 -27.75 12.24
N ALA A 63 -4.83 -27.77 13.57
CA ALA A 63 -3.79 -28.35 14.41
C ALA A 63 -3.87 -29.88 14.48
N ASP A 64 -4.22 -30.55 13.37
CA ASP A 64 -4.20 -32.01 13.31
C ASP A 64 -3.81 -32.56 11.93
N SER A 65 -2.61 -32.22 11.49
CA SER A 65 -1.78 -33.15 10.72
C SER A 65 -0.33 -32.69 10.86
N GLY A 66 0.41 -33.42 11.69
CA GLY A 66 1.78 -33.09 12.05
C GLY A 66 2.73 -33.19 10.87
N GLU A 67 3.34 -32.08 10.52
CA GLU A 67 4.63 -32.00 9.84
C GLU A 67 5.36 -30.79 10.41
N ALA A 68 6.50 -31.02 11.08
CA ALA A 68 7.42 -29.98 11.50
C ALA A 68 8.09 -29.41 10.25
N GLY A 69 7.43 -28.46 9.60
CA GLY A 69 8.06 -27.58 8.63
C GLY A 69 8.49 -26.30 9.34
N ASP A 70 9.72 -25.86 9.10
CA ASP A 70 10.19 -24.47 9.30
C ASP A 70 9.42 -23.52 8.35
N GLY A 71 8.10 -23.46 8.52
CA GLY A 71 7.20 -22.64 7.74
C GLY A 71 6.69 -21.52 8.61
N ASP A 72 7.02 -20.28 8.24
CA ASP A 72 6.16 -19.13 8.48
C ASP A 72 4.69 -19.56 8.33
N GLY A 73 4.00 -19.80 9.45
CA GLY A 73 2.60 -20.27 9.45
C GLY A 73 1.79 -19.43 8.47
N GLU A 74 1.05 -20.08 7.58
CA GLU A 74 0.57 -19.55 6.30
C GLU A 74 -0.02 -18.13 6.41
N LYS A 75 0.83 -17.10 6.34
CA LYS A 75 0.40 -15.73 6.62
C LYS A 75 -0.62 -15.33 5.56
N ARG A 76 -1.83 -15.00 5.97
CA ARG A 76 -2.88 -14.58 5.05
C ARG A 76 -2.54 -13.20 4.51
N ARG A 77 -2.37 -13.11 3.19
CA ARG A 77 -2.08 -11.85 2.48
C ARG A 77 -3.33 -11.33 1.80
N THR A 78 -3.71 -10.09 2.11
CA THR A 78 -4.84 -9.41 1.48
C THR A 78 -4.36 -8.12 0.83
N ARG A 79 -4.50 -8.00 -0.49
CA ARG A 79 -4.09 -6.79 -1.21
C ARG A 79 -5.01 -5.62 -0.85
N ILE A 80 -4.42 -4.54 -0.37
CA ILE A 80 -5.15 -3.31 0.00
C ILE A 80 -4.98 -2.21 -1.04
N ALA A 81 -3.81 -2.16 -1.70
CA ALA A 81 -3.54 -1.17 -2.73
C ALA A 81 -2.56 -1.69 -3.79
N ARG A 82 -2.46 -0.97 -4.90
CA ARG A 82 -1.45 -1.17 -5.95
C ARG A 82 -0.77 0.15 -6.26
N ALA A 83 0.55 0.14 -6.40
CA ALA A 83 1.33 1.30 -6.80
C ALA A 83 1.59 1.29 -8.31
N PHE A 84 1.41 2.44 -8.93
CA PHE A 84 1.67 2.66 -10.34
C PHE A 84 2.62 3.84 -10.52
N VAL A 85 3.50 3.75 -11.51
CA VAL A 85 4.50 4.77 -11.83
C VAL A 85 4.18 5.45 -13.16
N HIS A 86 4.23 6.77 -13.13
CA HIS A 86 4.26 7.66 -14.28
C HIS A 86 5.64 8.31 -14.38
N GLU A 87 5.90 9.05 -15.45
CA GLU A 87 7.17 9.76 -15.61
C GLU A 87 7.41 10.78 -14.48
N ASP A 88 6.36 11.49 -14.06
CA ASP A 88 6.40 12.65 -13.17
C ASP A 88 5.75 12.43 -11.80
N ARG A 89 5.25 11.23 -11.52
CA ARG A 89 4.52 10.91 -10.27
C ARG A 89 4.32 9.42 -10.09
N ALA A 90 3.91 9.02 -8.90
CA ALA A 90 3.29 7.73 -8.67
C ALA A 90 1.82 7.90 -8.25
N HIS A 91 1.03 6.84 -8.27
CA HIS A 91 -0.23 6.79 -7.56
C HIS A 91 -0.48 5.44 -6.92
N LEU A 92 -1.26 5.43 -5.83
CA LEU A 92 -1.82 4.21 -5.26
C LEU A 92 -3.28 4.08 -5.68
N GLU A 93 -3.66 2.89 -6.14
CA GLU A 93 -5.06 2.48 -6.30
C GLU A 93 -5.50 1.66 -5.08
N PHE A 94 -6.39 2.21 -4.26
CA PHE A 94 -7.05 1.52 -3.16
C PHE A 94 -8.33 0.83 -3.67
N GLU A 95 -8.43 -0.48 -3.48
CA GLU A 95 -9.65 -1.29 -3.74
C GLU A 95 -10.41 -1.64 -2.44
N VAL A 96 -9.83 -1.25 -1.31
CA VAL A 96 -10.19 -1.59 0.06
C VAL A 96 -10.18 -0.30 0.86
N GLU A 97 -11.20 -0.07 1.71
CA GLU A 97 -11.40 1.18 2.44
C GLU A 97 -11.22 2.42 1.56
N GLN A 98 -11.69 2.35 0.31
CA GLN A 98 -11.43 3.37 -0.71
C GLN A 98 -11.99 4.75 -0.33
N ASP A 99 -13.09 4.79 0.42
CA ASP A 99 -13.71 6.04 0.90
C ASP A 99 -12.88 6.67 2.04
N LEU A 100 -12.39 5.85 2.97
CA LEU A 100 -11.45 6.28 4.00
C LEU A 100 -10.14 6.77 3.38
N ALA A 101 -9.60 6.05 2.39
CA ALA A 101 -8.41 6.46 1.67
C ALA A 101 -8.61 7.83 1.01
N ALA A 102 -9.78 8.08 0.40
CA ALA A 102 -10.11 9.36 -0.20
C ALA A 102 -10.19 10.49 0.84
N GLU A 103 -10.88 10.24 1.96
CA GLU A 103 -11.02 11.20 3.06
C GLU A 103 -9.65 11.58 3.63
N ARG A 104 -8.84 10.58 3.99
CA ARG A 104 -7.53 10.78 4.61
C ARG A 104 -6.56 11.47 3.67
N ALA A 105 -6.50 11.04 2.41
CA ALA A 105 -5.66 11.67 1.40
C ALA A 105 -6.06 13.13 1.18
N GLY A 106 -7.35 13.46 1.13
CA GLY A 106 -7.83 14.83 1.05
C GLY A 106 -7.43 15.67 2.27
N ALA A 107 -7.50 15.10 3.48
CA ALA A 107 -7.11 15.78 4.72
C ALA A 107 -5.61 16.11 4.80
N VAL A 108 -4.75 15.33 4.13
CA VAL A 108 -3.31 15.58 4.01
C VAL A 108 -2.93 16.24 2.67
N GLU A 109 -3.90 16.85 1.99
CA GLU A 109 -3.71 17.64 0.77
C GLU A 109 -3.10 16.86 -0.41
N LEU A 110 -3.32 15.54 -0.48
CA LEU A 110 -2.98 14.74 -1.65
C LEU A 110 -4.09 14.86 -2.70
N ARG A 111 -3.70 14.77 -3.96
CA ARG A 111 -4.67 14.72 -5.06
C ARG A 111 -5.35 13.35 -5.08
N VAL A 112 -6.68 13.37 -5.06
CA VAL A 112 -7.52 12.15 -5.02
C VAL A 112 -8.41 12.09 -6.25
N ARG A 113 -8.60 10.88 -6.79
CA ARG A 113 -9.56 10.61 -7.87
C ARG A 113 -10.31 9.29 -7.62
N PRO A 114 -11.54 9.34 -7.11
CA PRO A 114 -12.43 8.18 -7.08
C PRO A 114 -12.77 7.70 -8.50
N LYS A 115 -12.90 6.39 -8.68
CA LYS A 115 -13.33 5.74 -9.92
C LYS A 115 -14.51 4.83 -9.61
N ALA A 116 -15.61 5.06 -10.33
CA ALA A 116 -16.82 4.24 -10.28
C ALA A 116 -16.64 2.94 -11.07
N THR A 117 -15.66 2.12 -10.68
CA THR A 117 -15.47 0.75 -11.16
C THR A 117 -16.17 -0.23 -10.22
N GLN A 118 -16.23 -1.52 -10.60
CA GLN A 118 -16.65 -2.60 -9.71
C GLN A 118 -15.49 -3.60 -9.55
N PRO A 119 -14.85 -3.70 -8.38
CA PRO A 119 -15.08 -2.91 -7.15
C PRO A 119 -14.72 -1.42 -7.31
N PRO A 120 -15.29 -0.52 -6.48
CA PRO A 120 -14.95 0.90 -6.49
C PRO A 120 -13.48 1.10 -6.14
N ARG A 121 -12.86 2.15 -6.69
CA ARG A 121 -11.44 2.42 -6.51
C ARG A 121 -11.19 3.87 -6.19
N THR A 122 -10.19 4.13 -5.36
CA THR A 122 -9.68 5.49 -5.12
C THR A 122 -8.22 5.56 -5.54
N LEU A 123 -7.91 6.51 -6.43
CA LEU A 123 -6.54 6.83 -6.80
C LEU A 123 -6.04 7.98 -5.93
N VAL A 124 -4.89 7.79 -5.29
CA VAL A 124 -4.18 8.82 -4.53
C VAL A 124 -2.85 9.08 -5.22
N PHE A 125 -2.66 10.29 -5.74
CA PHE A 125 -1.45 10.67 -6.46
C PHE A 125 -0.37 11.17 -5.50
N VAL A 126 0.88 10.85 -5.84
CA VAL A 126 2.10 11.24 -5.13
C VAL A 126 3.01 11.88 -6.16
N GLU A 127 3.03 13.20 -6.18
CA GLU A 127 3.72 14.03 -7.18
C GLU A 127 5.09 14.47 -6.66
N SER A 128 5.43 14.17 -5.40
CA SER A 128 6.76 14.44 -4.87
C SER A 128 7.23 13.55 -3.72
N GLY A 129 8.54 13.49 -3.50
CA GLY A 129 9.13 12.78 -2.36
C GLY A 129 8.60 13.22 -0.98
N ALA A 130 8.21 14.49 -0.82
CA ALA A 130 7.60 14.98 0.43
C ALA A 130 6.19 14.38 0.66
N GLU A 131 5.45 14.10 -0.41
CA GLU A 131 4.12 13.50 -0.34
C GLU A 131 4.17 12.01 -0.01
N VAL A 132 5.33 11.36 -0.14
CA VAL A 132 5.52 9.96 0.27
C VAL A 132 5.16 9.77 1.74
N LYS A 133 5.60 10.68 2.63
CA LYS A 133 5.25 10.61 4.05
C LYS A 133 3.74 10.71 4.27
N ARG A 134 3.09 11.62 3.54
CA ARG A 134 1.64 11.85 3.65
C ARG A 134 0.85 10.65 3.15
N VAL A 135 1.25 10.03 2.04
CA VAL A 135 0.54 8.85 1.54
C VAL A 135 0.78 7.63 2.43
N THR A 136 1.95 7.53 3.07
CA THR A 136 2.20 6.51 4.10
C THR A 136 1.22 6.65 5.27
N ASP A 137 0.89 7.87 5.71
CA ASP A 137 -0.14 8.10 6.75
C ASP A 137 -1.54 7.65 6.29
N VAL A 138 -1.86 7.77 4.99
CA VAL A 138 -3.11 7.25 4.41
C VAL A 138 -3.14 5.72 4.43
N VAL A 139 -2.06 5.07 3.99
CA VAL A 139 -1.95 3.60 4.03
C VAL A 139 -2.10 3.10 5.46
N ARG A 140 -1.45 3.76 6.43
CA ARG A 140 -1.61 3.44 7.85
C ARG A 140 -3.07 3.50 8.29
N ALA A 141 -3.80 4.56 7.95
CA ALA A 141 -5.19 4.70 8.36
C ALA A 141 -6.08 3.57 7.80
N VAL A 142 -5.83 3.16 6.54
CA VAL A 142 -6.53 2.02 5.91
C VAL A 142 -6.19 0.70 6.61
N VAL A 143 -4.92 0.49 6.96
CA VAL A 143 -4.46 -0.69 7.70
C VAL A 143 -5.07 -0.75 9.09
N ASP A 144 -5.01 0.35 9.84
CA ASP A 144 -5.58 0.46 11.18
C ASP A 144 -7.09 0.15 11.17
N ALA A 145 -7.83 0.69 10.19
CA ALA A 145 -9.25 0.37 10.02
C ALA A 145 -9.48 -1.12 9.78
N ARG A 146 -8.67 -1.76 8.93
CA ARG A 146 -8.80 -3.18 8.62
C ARG A 146 -8.43 -4.11 9.76
N LEU A 147 -7.48 -3.72 10.59
CA LEU A 147 -7.13 -4.46 11.79
C LEU A 147 -8.25 -4.36 12.84
N VAL A 148 -8.90 -3.20 12.97
CA VAL A 148 -10.05 -3.04 13.88
C VAL A 148 -11.27 -3.83 13.38
N GLU A 149 -11.55 -3.86 12.08
CA GLU A 149 -12.65 -4.66 11.53
C GLU A 149 -12.42 -6.18 11.66
N GLY A 150 -11.16 -6.64 11.60
CA GLY A 150 -10.81 -8.05 11.77
C GLY A 150 -10.93 -8.57 13.21
N ASP A 151 -10.83 -7.69 14.21
CA ASP A 151 -10.93 -8.03 15.65
C ASP A 151 -12.40 -8.08 16.14
N GLY A 152 -13.36 -7.66 15.30
CA GLY A 152 -14.77 -7.51 15.66
C GLY A 152 -15.68 -8.72 15.43
N ASP A 153 -15.13 -9.84 14.94
CA ASP A 153 -15.85 -11.11 14.76
C ASP A 153 -15.30 -12.16 15.73
N ALA A 154 -15.71 -12.05 17.01
CA ALA A 154 -15.44 -13.05 18.07
C ALA A 154 -16.66 -13.19 18.99
#